data_AF-A0A2R5LBG9-F1
#
_entry.id   AF-A0A2R5LBG9-F1
#
_cell.length_a   1.000
_cell.length_b   1.000
_cell.length_c   1.000
_cell.angle_alpha   90.00
_cell.angle_beta   90.00
_cell.angle_gamma   90.00
#
_symmetry.space_group_name_H-M   'P 1'
#
loop_
_entity.id
_entity.type
_entity.pdbx_description
1 polymer ?
#
loop_
_entity_poly.entity_id
_entity_poly.type
_entity_poly.pdbx_seq_one_letter_code
_entity_poly.pdbx_strand_id
1 'polypeptide(L)'
;LKKYLQSPNASFRSGQRAEEGRLASVFDGSAFRDHKYFQGDTSKLCIQLYTDEFEPCDPLAAKRGKHKLMVVYYSVLNVPPECRSLLQHIHLALVVKEKAVEQYGLHRILEPL
;
A
#
# COMPACT_ATOMS: atom_id res chain seq x y z
N LEU A 1 -3.83 -12.62 1.99
CA LEU A 1 -4.93 -12.24 1.09
C LEU A 1 -5.58 -13.44 0.42
N LYS A 2 -4.85 -14.31 -0.30
CA LYS A 2 -5.41 -15.54 -0.92
C LYS A 2 -6.28 -16.39 0.03
N LYS A 3 -5.76 -16.71 1.22
CA LYS A 3 -6.52 -17.46 2.25
C LYS A 3 -7.78 -16.73 2.73
N TYR A 4 -7.72 -15.40 2.83
CA TYR A 4 -8.87 -14.58 3.22
C TYR A 4 -9.93 -14.56 2.10
N LEU A 5 -9.52 -14.37 0.85
CA LEU A 5 -10.40 -14.39 -0.33
C LEU A 5 -11.11 -15.74 -0.52
N GLN A 6 -10.51 -16.84 -0.07
CA GLN A 6 -11.09 -18.18 -0.12
C GLN A 6 -12.08 -18.44 1.02
N SER A 7 -12.19 -17.54 2.00
CA SER A 7 -13.15 -17.68 3.10
C SER A 7 -14.56 -17.33 2.63
N PRO A 8 -15.57 -18.16 2.93
CA PRO A 8 -16.97 -17.82 2.65
C PRO A 8 -17.45 -16.58 3.40
N ASN A 9 -16.74 -16.17 4.46
CA ASN A 9 -17.03 -14.97 5.25
C ASN A 9 -16.16 -13.77 4.86
N ALA A 10 -15.43 -13.84 3.74
CA ALA A 10 -14.63 -12.72 3.27
C ALA A 10 -15.54 -11.52 2.97
N SER A 11 -15.30 -10.41 3.65
CA SER A 11 -16.00 -9.17 3.39
C SER A 11 -15.05 -8.00 3.49
N PHE A 12 -15.07 -7.17 2.46
CA PHE A 12 -14.34 -5.93 2.43
C PHE A 12 -15.23 -4.86 3.04
N ARG A 13 -14.91 -4.39 4.24
CA ARG A 13 -15.67 -3.31 4.89
C ARG A 13 -14.72 -2.27 5.44
N SER A 14 -14.88 -1.03 4.97
CA SER A 14 -14.17 0.10 5.56
C SER A 14 -14.46 0.16 7.07
N GLY A 15 -13.42 0.44 7.85
CA GLY A 15 -13.52 0.45 9.32
C GLY A 15 -14.49 1.52 9.83
N GLN A 16 -15.07 1.28 11.00
CA GLN A 16 -15.80 2.30 11.73
C GLN A 16 -14.83 3.28 12.38
N ARG A 17 -15.33 4.50 12.64
CA ARG A 17 -14.56 5.56 13.25
C ARG A 17 -14.12 5.16 14.66
N ALA A 18 -12.86 5.45 15.00
CA ALA A 18 -12.38 5.40 16.36
C ALA A 18 -13.12 6.43 17.25
N GLU A 19 -13.01 6.23 18.57
CA GLU A 19 -13.51 7.18 19.56
C GLU A 19 -12.90 8.58 19.35
N GLU A 20 -13.66 9.59 19.76
CA GLU A 20 -13.25 10.98 19.62
C GLU A 20 -11.90 11.24 20.31
N GLY A 21 -10.99 11.91 19.61
CA GLY A 21 -9.61 12.13 20.09
C GLY A 21 -8.63 11.00 19.79
N ARG A 22 -9.03 9.91 19.13
CA ARG A 22 -8.13 8.82 18.71
C ARG A 22 -8.16 8.59 17.20
N LEU A 23 -7.01 8.23 16.64
CA LEU A 23 -6.89 7.67 15.29
C LEU A 23 -6.50 6.19 15.43
N ALA A 24 -7.26 5.29 14.82
CA ALA A 24 -7.01 3.85 14.82
C ALA A 24 -6.71 3.29 13.43
N SER A 25 -7.14 3.97 12.37
CA SER A 25 -6.89 3.56 10.99
C SER A 25 -6.93 4.72 10.00
N VAL A 26 -6.53 4.44 8.76
CA VAL A 26 -6.64 5.40 7.64
C VAL A 26 -8.08 5.87 7.39
N PHE A 27 -9.09 5.10 7.83
CA PHE A 27 -10.51 5.43 7.69
C PHE A 27 -10.94 6.56 8.63
N ASP A 28 -10.17 6.85 9.68
CA ASP A 28 -10.41 7.97 10.59
C ASP A 28 -9.91 9.31 10.01
N GLY A 29 -9.09 9.26 8.96
CA GLY A 29 -8.47 10.43 8.35
C GLY A 29 -9.42 11.24 7.48
N SER A 30 -9.19 12.56 7.42
CA SER A 30 -9.94 13.48 6.55
C SER A 30 -9.85 13.10 5.07
N ALA A 31 -8.68 12.61 4.62
CA ALA A 31 -8.49 12.17 3.24
C ALA A 31 -9.44 11.06 2.81
N PHE A 32 -9.83 10.15 3.70
CA PHE A 32 -10.84 9.13 3.40
C PHE A 32 -12.26 9.71 3.50
N ARG A 33 -12.54 10.46 4.58
CA ARG A 33 -13.86 11.05 4.88
C ARG A 33 -14.35 12.01 3.79
N ASP A 34 -13.47 12.90 3.36
CA ASP A 34 -13.81 14.03 2.49
C ASP A 34 -13.79 13.63 1.01
N HIS A 35 -13.32 12.42 0.70
CA HIS A 35 -13.16 11.94 -0.67
C HIS A 35 -14.44 11.24 -1.17
N LYS A 36 -15.08 11.87 -2.16
CA LYS A 36 -16.38 11.44 -2.73
C LYS A 36 -16.45 9.97 -3.11
N TYR A 37 -15.35 9.40 -3.62
CA TYR A 37 -15.30 7.98 -4.01
C TYR A 37 -15.60 7.03 -2.83
N PHE A 38 -15.22 7.38 -1.60
CA PHE A 38 -15.40 6.51 -0.43
C PHE A 38 -16.72 6.73 0.30
N GLN A 39 -17.57 7.64 -0.18
CA GLN A 39 -18.87 7.90 0.45
C GLN A 39 -19.92 6.85 0.03
N GLY A 40 -20.83 6.55 0.96
CA GLY A 40 -21.98 5.65 0.78
C GLY A 40 -21.64 4.16 0.87
N ASP A 41 -20.98 3.62 -0.15
CA ASP A 41 -20.68 2.19 -0.24
C ASP A 41 -19.39 1.82 0.50
N THR A 42 -19.56 1.13 1.63
CA THR A 42 -18.48 0.64 2.50
C THR A 42 -17.82 -0.64 2.00
N SER A 43 -18.36 -1.26 0.94
CA SER A 43 -17.86 -2.51 0.36
C SER A 43 -16.77 -2.33 -0.70
N LYS A 44 -16.51 -1.08 -1.11
CA LYS A 44 -15.46 -0.74 -2.08
C LYS A 44 -14.10 -1.23 -1.61
N LEU A 45 -13.37 -1.91 -2.50
CA LEU A 45 -12.01 -2.35 -2.19
C LEU A 45 -11.11 -1.15 -1.89
N CYS A 46 -10.46 -1.17 -0.72
CA CYS A 46 -9.56 -0.12 -0.29
C CYS A 46 -8.12 -0.64 -0.39
N ILE A 47 -7.31 -0.07 -1.27
CA ILE A 47 -5.91 -0.44 -1.46
C ILE A 47 -5.03 0.70 -0.97
N GLN A 48 -3.96 0.36 -0.24
CA GLN A 48 -2.89 1.29 0.08
C GLN A 48 -1.68 0.97 -0.78
N LEU A 49 -1.18 1.97 -1.52
CA LEU A 49 0.13 1.93 -2.14
C LEU A 49 1.15 2.64 -1.24
N TYR A 50 2.35 2.09 -1.14
CA TYR A 50 3.46 2.76 -0.47
C TYR A 50 4.79 2.35 -1.10
N THR A 51 5.78 3.24 -1.01
CA THR A 51 7.10 3.05 -1.60
C THR A 51 8.13 2.69 -0.54
N ASP A 52 9.12 1.90 -0.94
CA ASP A 52 10.36 1.67 -0.18
C ASP A 52 11.54 1.79 -1.13
N GLU A 53 12.70 2.20 -0.62
CA GLU A 53 13.93 2.32 -1.39
C GLU A 53 14.96 1.35 -0.86
N PHE A 54 15.55 0.55 -1.74
CA PHE A 54 16.66 -0.30 -1.35
C PHE A 54 17.74 -0.33 -2.42
N GLU A 55 18.96 -0.56 -1.97
CA GLU A 55 20.09 -0.81 -2.84
C GLU A 55 20.55 -2.26 -2.67
N PRO A 56 20.44 -3.12 -3.71
CA PRO A 56 21.06 -4.43 -3.66
C PRO A 56 22.57 -4.26 -3.54
N CYS A 57 23.10 -4.54 -2.36
CA CYS A 57 24.54 -4.56 -2.13
C CYS A 57 25.09 -5.90 -2.60
N ASP A 58 26.09 -5.86 -3.49
CA ASP A 58 27.02 -6.97 -3.60
C ASP A 58 27.97 -6.86 -2.40
N PRO A 59 27.92 -7.80 -1.43
CA PRO A 59 28.75 -7.73 -0.23
C PRO A 59 30.26 -7.76 -0.54
N LEU A 60 30.66 -8.16 -1.75
CA LEU A 60 32.05 -8.20 -2.21
C LEU A 60 32.45 -6.96 -3.02
N ALA A 61 31.51 -6.14 -3.50
CA ALA A 61 31.80 -4.97 -4.33
C ALA A 61 31.73 -3.66 -3.53
N ALA A 62 32.80 -2.85 -3.57
CA ALA A 62 32.91 -1.58 -2.85
C ALA A 62 32.02 -0.43 -3.39
N LYS A 63 31.19 -0.67 -4.41
CA LYS A 63 30.42 0.39 -5.09
C LYS A 63 29.00 0.48 -4.54
N ARG A 64 28.84 1.24 -3.45
CA ARG A 64 27.56 1.73 -2.94
C ARG A 64 27.03 2.90 -3.80
N GLY A 65 25.72 3.09 -3.85
CA GLY A 65 24.99 4.17 -4.54
C GLY A 65 24.72 4.01 -6.04
N LYS A 66 25.01 2.86 -6.66
CA LYS A 66 24.91 2.70 -8.13
C LYS A 66 23.61 2.08 -8.61
N HIS A 67 23.01 1.22 -7.80
CA HIS A 67 21.91 0.35 -8.23
C HIS A 67 20.66 0.50 -7.36
N LYS A 68 20.41 1.70 -6.84
CA LYS A 68 19.22 1.99 -6.06
C LYS A 68 17.93 1.73 -6.85
N LEU A 69 17.00 1.07 -6.18
CA LEU A 69 15.67 0.72 -6.67
C LEU A 69 14.61 1.33 -5.75
N MET A 70 13.54 1.83 -6.35
CA MET A 70 12.29 2.12 -5.65
C MET A 70 11.34 0.95 -5.90
N VAL A 71 10.71 0.49 -4.82
CA VAL A 71 9.72 -0.58 -4.84
C VAL A 71 8.39 0.02 -4.43
N VAL A 72 7.34 -0.29 -5.18
CA VAL A 72 5.96 0.04 -4.82
C VAL A 72 5.31 -1.24 -4.32
N TYR A 73 4.83 -1.19 -3.08
CA TYR A 73 4.03 -2.24 -2.48
C TYR A 73 2.58 -1.83 -2.43
N TYR A 74 1.70 -2.83 -2.34
CA TYR A 74 0.30 -2.63 -2.04
C TYR A 74 -0.20 -3.57 -0.94
N SER A 75 -1.14 -3.08 -0.14
CA SER A 75 -1.88 -3.87 0.84
C SER A 75 -3.38 -3.56 0.74
N VAL A 76 -4.22 -4.51 1.13
CA VAL A 76 -5.67 -4.32 1.18
C VAL A 76 -6.07 -3.86 2.57
N LEU A 77 -6.71 -2.70 2.66
CA LEU A 77 -6.97 -1.99 3.91
C LEU A 77 -8.28 -2.39 4.58
N ASN A 78 -9.27 -2.88 3.85
CA ASN A 78 -10.59 -3.18 4.40
C ASN A 78 -10.82 -4.67 4.67
N VAL A 79 -9.74 -5.40 4.93
CA VAL A 79 -9.75 -6.72 5.60
C VAL A 79 -9.66 -6.54 7.13
N PRO A 80 -9.94 -7.59 7.94
CA PRO A 80 -9.78 -7.51 9.39
C PRO A 80 -8.37 -7.05 9.82
N PRO A 81 -8.22 -6.22 10.87
CA PRO A 81 -6.93 -5.67 11.29
C PRO A 81 -5.85 -6.72 11.54
N GLU A 82 -6.23 -7.88 12.07
CA GLU A 82 -5.34 -9.01 12.37
C GLU A 82 -4.68 -9.56 11.10
N CYS A 83 -5.32 -9.36 9.95
CA CYS A 83 -4.78 -9.70 8.66
C CYS A 83 -3.82 -8.63 8.13
N ARG A 84 -4.00 -7.34 8.44
CA ARG A 84 -3.28 -6.25 7.75
C ARG A 84 -1.78 -6.23 8.03
N SER A 85 -1.37 -6.58 9.24
CA SER A 85 0.03 -6.49 9.68
C SER A 85 0.88 -7.71 9.30
N LEU A 86 0.29 -8.73 8.67
CA LEU A 86 1.02 -9.94 8.28
C LEU A 86 1.82 -9.67 7.00
N LEU A 87 3.12 -9.98 7.01
CA LEU A 87 4.02 -9.82 5.84
C LEU A 87 3.45 -10.44 4.56
N GLN A 88 2.77 -11.58 4.67
CA GLN A 88 2.11 -12.26 3.55
C GLN A 88 1.00 -11.45 2.85
N HIS A 89 0.58 -10.31 3.41
CA HIS A 89 -0.45 -9.41 2.87
C HIS A 89 0.14 -8.12 2.30
N ILE A 90 1.46 -8.01 2.29
CA ILE A 90 2.21 -7.00 1.53
C ILE A 90 2.51 -7.61 0.17
N HIS A 91 2.12 -6.93 -0.88
CA HIS A 91 2.26 -7.42 -2.25
C HIS A 91 3.09 -6.44 -3.08
N LEU A 92 3.93 -6.96 -3.95
CA LEU A 92 4.73 -6.15 -4.86
C LEU A 92 3.86 -5.67 -6.02
N ALA A 93 3.78 -4.35 -6.23
CA ALA A 93 3.12 -3.76 -7.40
C ALA A 93 4.13 -3.45 -8.52
N LEU A 94 5.27 -2.85 -8.17
CA LEU A 94 6.25 -2.36 -9.13
C LEU A 94 7.66 -2.34 -8.54
N VAL A 95 8.67 -2.60 -9.37
CA VAL A 95 10.08 -2.32 -9.06
C VAL A 95 10.63 -1.44 -10.18
N VAL A 96 11.28 -0.35 -9.82
CA VAL A 96 11.80 0.63 -10.78
C VAL A 96 13.17 1.13 -10.32
N LYS A 97 14.04 1.47 -11.27
CA LYS A 97 15.31 2.12 -10.96
C LYS A 97 15.05 3.55 -10.49
N GLU A 98 15.72 3.98 -9.42
CA GLU A 98 15.60 5.35 -8.90
C GLU A 98 15.83 6.39 -10.01
N LYS A 99 16.82 6.18 -10.88
CA LYS A 99 17.10 7.03 -12.05
C LYS A 99 15.91 7.22 -13.00
N ALA A 100 15.07 6.20 -13.16
CA ALA A 100 13.88 6.32 -13.99
C ALA A 100 12.80 7.14 -13.27
N VAL A 101 12.70 7.02 -11.95
CA VAL A 101 11.80 7.86 -11.13
C VAL A 101 12.26 9.32 -11.18
N GLU A 102 13.56 9.59 -11.07
CA GLU A 102 14.14 10.93 -11.22
C GLU A 102 13.85 11.53 -12.61
N GLN A 103 13.95 10.71 -13.67
CA GLN A 103 13.78 11.16 -15.05
C GLN A 103 12.31 11.41 -15.43
N TYR A 104 11.39 10.53 -15.03
CA TYR A 104 10.00 10.54 -15.50
C TYR A 104 9.00 11.02 -14.45
N GLY A 105 9.41 11.06 -13.18
CA GLY A 105 8.55 11.36 -12.04
C GLY A 105 7.65 10.19 -11.65
N LEU A 106 7.27 10.15 -10.37
CA LEU A 106 6.48 9.05 -9.80
C LEU A 106 5.11 8.88 -10.49
N HIS A 107 4.45 9.98 -10.85
CA HIS A 107 3.14 9.94 -11.53
C HIS A 107 3.18 9.13 -12.82
N ARG A 108 4.18 9.35 -13.67
CA ARG A 108 4.33 8.62 -14.94
C ARG A 108 4.69 7.15 -14.73
N ILE A 109 5.50 6.87 -13.71
CA ILE A 109 5.93 5.52 -13.36
C ILE A 109 4.75 4.68 -12.82
N LEU A 110 3.79 5.32 -12.16
CA LEU A 110 2.63 4.64 -11.61
C LEU A 110 1.51 4.43 -12.64
N GLU A 111 1.42 5.19 -13.73
CA GLU A 111 0.40 4.98 -14.75
C GLU A 111 0.41 3.53 -15.31
N PRO A 112 -0.74 2.84 -15.43
CA PRO A 112 -2.11 3.31 -15.23
C PRO A 112 -2.71 2.97 -13.85
N LEU A 113 -1.89 2.67 -12.84
CA LEU A 113 -2.35 2.32 -11.48
C LEU A 113 -3.22 3.42 -10.86
#